data_AF-A0AB39QWM9-F1
#
_entry.id   AF-A0AB39QWM9-F1
#
_cell.length_a   1.000
_cell.length_b   1.000
_cell.length_c   1.000
_cell.angle_alpha   90.00
_cell.angle_beta   90.00
_cell.angle_gamma   90.00
#
_symmetry.space_group_name_H-M   'P 1'
#
loop_
_entity.id
_entity.type
_entity.pdbx_description
1 polymer ?
#
loop_
_entity_poly.entity_id
_entity_poly.type
_entity_poly.pdbx_seq_one_letter_code
_entity_poly.pdbx_strand_id
1 'polypeptide(L)'
;MTGRTTPPIRVAVIGSGWAARSIWLPRLTAHPAFTVAGVVDPDPRARAAAGGGTLPAFASVADLPADAVDLAVVAVPNHLHAPVAETVLRAGVPAFVEKPVCLTSAEVDRLAAAEAVGGAPLLAGSAARFRADVRALLDLAGTVGDLRHLSVGWVRARGIPDGAGWFTRRSLSGGGALVDLGWHLLDVVAPLLPPGPFRHVVGSVSDDFISDPRLRAGWRRDAPLGGRGDVEDTARGFLVTDPGLSVSLTASWASHQPSDVTTVVVEGSAGTVSLTCTFGFSPDRKGGPVLTLTRDGEVETVPVGEEPVGAEYGRLLDDLATRWADPGARGAAIREARRTVDAIERLYASAAPRPLPAPDPSNHQLPERPLPVPPRAVVFDLDGVLVDSFGVMRQAFTHAYREVVGSGEPPFAEYNRHLGRYFPDIMRIMGLPPEMEEPFVRESTRLADQVTLFPGVEELLRQLRERGIGTAVATGKAGWRARTLLARLGVLDLFDHVIGSDEVPRAKPAPDIVLRALRLLGVGPGEAVMVGDAVTDLAAARGAGVTAVAALWGETDEAALLAAEPDLTVRKPAELSESVLPSDAVLR
;
A
#
# COMPACT_ATOMS: atom_id res chain seq x y z
N MET A 1 52.22 -26.28 -8.14
CA MET A 1 51.39 -25.23 -8.78
C MET A 1 50.69 -24.49 -7.67
N THR A 2 51.17 -23.28 -7.36
CA THR A 2 50.61 -22.40 -6.33
C THR A 2 49.23 -21.92 -6.81
N GLY A 3 48.17 -22.50 -6.25
CA GLY A 3 46.81 -22.06 -6.54
C GLY A 3 46.66 -20.60 -6.13
N ARG A 4 46.51 -19.69 -7.10
CA ARG A 4 46.10 -18.30 -6.84
C ARG A 4 44.74 -18.36 -6.16
N THR A 5 44.70 -18.13 -4.86
CA THR A 5 43.46 -17.82 -4.14
C THR A 5 42.93 -16.51 -4.70
N THR A 6 41.76 -16.54 -5.33
CA THR A 6 41.04 -15.34 -5.76
C THR A 6 40.84 -14.43 -4.54
N PRO A 7 41.09 -13.11 -4.64
CA PRO A 7 40.82 -12.21 -3.52
C PRO A 7 39.34 -12.28 -3.11
N PRO A 8 39.00 -12.11 -1.81
CA PRO A 8 37.62 -12.06 -1.36
C PRO A 8 36.85 -10.93 -2.05
N ILE A 9 35.55 -11.18 -2.29
CA ILE A 9 34.61 -10.23 -2.88
C ILE A 9 34.34 -9.13 -1.87
N ARG A 10 34.60 -7.88 -2.24
CA ARG A 10 34.40 -6.72 -1.36
C ARG A 10 32.96 -6.25 -1.44
N VAL A 11 32.27 -6.28 -0.30
CA VAL A 11 30.82 -6.03 -0.23
C VAL A 11 30.51 -4.75 0.52
N ALA A 12 29.69 -3.88 -0.07
CA ALA A 12 29.01 -2.82 0.67
C ALA A 12 27.62 -3.27 1.08
N VAL A 13 27.25 -3.04 2.35
CA VAL A 13 25.90 -3.32 2.85
C VAL A 13 25.13 -2.01 2.97
N ILE A 14 24.09 -1.85 2.15
CA ILE A 14 23.29 -0.62 2.05
C ILE A 14 21.97 -0.83 2.82
N GLY A 15 21.73 0.05 3.80
CA GLY A 15 20.71 -0.12 4.82
C GLY A 15 21.25 -0.87 6.03
N SER A 16 21.18 -0.26 7.21
CA SER A 16 21.71 -0.82 8.47
C SER A 16 20.60 -1.32 9.40
N GLY A 17 19.47 -1.74 8.83
CA GLY A 17 18.32 -2.28 9.54
C GLY A 17 18.51 -3.72 10.05
N TRP A 18 17.42 -4.36 10.49
CA TRP A 18 17.46 -5.71 11.05
C TRP A 18 18.03 -6.76 10.10
N ALA A 19 17.65 -6.76 8.82
CA ALA A 19 18.19 -7.72 7.85
C ALA A 19 19.72 -7.59 7.74
N ALA A 20 20.23 -6.37 7.62
CA ALA A 20 21.66 -6.13 7.59
C ALA A 20 22.37 -6.60 8.87
N ARG A 21 21.88 -6.20 10.05
CA ARG A 21 22.55 -6.49 11.34
C ARG A 21 22.41 -7.95 11.78
N SER A 22 21.28 -8.59 11.51
CA SER A 22 20.96 -9.92 12.03
C SER A 22 21.17 -11.03 11.01
N ILE A 23 21.10 -10.73 9.70
CA ILE A 23 21.28 -11.71 8.64
C ILE A 23 22.63 -11.52 7.96
N TRP A 24 22.81 -10.38 7.29
CA TRP A 24 23.87 -10.23 6.28
C TRP A 24 25.25 -9.97 6.88
N LEU A 25 25.42 -8.95 7.73
CA LEU A 25 26.72 -8.58 8.28
C LEU A 25 27.42 -9.74 9.01
N PRO A 26 26.75 -10.49 9.92
CA PRO A 26 27.41 -11.62 10.58
C PRO A 26 27.85 -12.72 9.60
N ARG A 27 27.01 -13.02 8.60
CA ARG A 27 27.28 -14.10 7.63
C ARG A 27 28.35 -13.71 6.62
N LEU A 28 28.28 -12.49 6.08
CA LEU A 28 29.31 -11.94 5.18
C LEU A 28 30.68 -11.87 5.87
N THR A 29 30.71 -11.49 7.15
CA THR A 29 31.96 -11.41 7.93
C THR A 29 32.55 -12.79 8.20
N ALA A 30 31.71 -13.80 8.43
CA ALA A 30 32.15 -15.17 8.70
C ALA A 30 32.49 -15.97 7.43
N HIS A 31 32.03 -15.54 6.26
CA HIS A 31 32.15 -16.31 5.02
C HIS A 31 33.47 -16.00 4.28
N PRO A 32 34.29 -17.01 3.94
CA PRO A 32 35.66 -16.79 3.44
C PRO A 32 35.73 -16.12 2.06
N ALA A 33 34.65 -16.19 1.27
CA ALA A 33 34.59 -15.57 -0.05
C ALA A 33 34.31 -14.06 -0.03
N PHE A 34 33.96 -13.47 1.11
CA PHE A 34 33.54 -12.07 1.20
C PHE A 34 34.39 -11.27 2.19
N THR A 35 34.45 -9.96 1.97
CA THR A 35 35.00 -8.99 2.94
C THR A 35 34.08 -7.78 2.94
N VAL A 36 33.60 -7.35 4.11
CA VAL A 36 32.72 -6.19 4.22
C VAL A 36 33.56 -4.91 4.08
N ALA A 37 33.39 -4.21 2.96
CA ALA A 37 34.11 -2.99 2.63
C ALA A 37 33.52 -1.74 3.32
N GLY A 38 32.23 -1.77 3.65
CA GLY A 38 31.58 -0.71 4.39
C GLY A 38 30.08 -0.86 4.49
N VAL A 39 29.48 0.02 5.27
CA VAL A 39 28.04 0.12 5.47
C VAL A 39 27.53 1.48 5.02
N VAL A 40 26.35 1.52 4.42
CA VAL A 40 25.71 2.76 3.96
C VAL A 40 24.35 2.91 4.64
N ASP A 41 24.12 4.03 5.32
CA ASP A 41 22.81 4.36 5.89
C ASP A 41 22.73 5.87 6.12
N PRO A 42 21.64 6.57 5.78
CA PRO A 42 21.54 8.01 6.03
C PRO A 42 21.49 8.36 7.53
N ASP A 43 20.97 7.47 8.39
CA ASP A 43 20.89 7.71 9.83
C ASP A 43 22.24 7.45 10.53
N PRO A 44 22.88 8.46 11.14
CA PRO A 44 24.13 8.27 11.86
C PRO A 44 24.03 7.25 13.00
N ARG A 45 22.86 7.10 13.63
CA ARG A 45 22.67 6.09 14.70
C ARG A 45 22.67 4.68 14.13
N ALA A 46 22.00 4.47 13.00
CA ALA A 46 21.97 3.19 12.31
C ALA A 46 23.37 2.79 11.82
N ARG A 47 24.15 3.74 11.26
CA ARG A 47 25.55 3.54 10.89
C ARG A 47 26.42 3.14 12.07
N ALA A 48 26.33 3.85 13.20
CA ALA A 48 27.13 3.56 14.38
C ALA A 48 26.82 2.18 14.98
N ALA A 49 25.57 1.71 14.87
CA ALA A 49 25.16 0.39 15.33
C ALA A 49 25.60 -0.74 14.39
N ALA A 50 25.91 -0.44 13.13
CA ALA A 50 26.31 -1.43 12.14
C ALA A 50 27.79 -1.83 12.33
N GLY A 51 28.07 -3.14 12.43
CA GLY A 51 29.44 -3.67 12.55
C GLY A 51 30.19 -3.29 13.84
N GLY A 52 29.50 -2.81 14.88
CA GLY A 52 30.15 -2.42 16.13
C GLY A 52 31.08 -1.21 16.01
N GLY A 53 30.94 -0.39 14.97
CA GLY A 53 31.72 0.84 14.75
C GLY A 53 33.11 0.63 14.14
N THR A 54 33.47 -0.58 13.71
CA THR A 54 34.79 -0.89 13.14
C THR A 54 34.83 -0.83 11.62
N LEU A 55 33.66 -0.83 10.97
CA LEU A 55 33.54 -0.79 9.51
C LEU A 55 33.50 0.65 8.98
N PRO A 56 34.08 0.94 7.80
CA PRO A 56 33.83 2.18 7.09
C PRO A 56 32.32 2.43 6.92
N ALA A 57 31.87 3.63 7.23
CA ALA A 57 30.45 3.97 7.24
C ALA A 57 30.17 5.24 6.44
N PHE A 58 29.20 5.17 5.54
CA PHE A 58 28.90 6.21 4.55
C PHE A 58 27.43 6.64 4.66
N ALA A 59 27.15 7.93 4.45
CA ALA A 59 25.79 8.45 4.54
C ALA A 59 24.98 8.17 3.26
N SER A 60 25.65 8.11 2.11
CA SER A 60 25.05 7.87 0.81
C SER A 60 25.84 6.83 0.01
N VAL A 61 25.14 6.16 -0.91
CA VAL A 61 25.76 5.26 -1.90
C VAL A 61 26.76 6.03 -2.77
N ALA A 62 26.51 7.31 -3.03
CA ALA A 62 27.40 8.19 -3.79
C ALA A 62 28.76 8.43 -3.10
N ASP A 63 28.84 8.21 -1.79
CA ASP A 63 30.07 8.38 -1.02
C ASP A 63 30.96 7.11 -1.05
N LEU A 64 30.46 6.00 -1.62
CA LEU A 64 31.24 4.78 -1.78
C LEU A 64 32.34 5.01 -2.83
N PRO A 65 33.62 4.73 -2.51
CA PRO A 65 34.68 4.81 -3.51
C PRO A 65 34.42 3.81 -4.65
N ALA A 66 34.52 4.28 -5.90
CA ALA A 66 34.17 3.51 -7.09
C ALA A 66 34.96 2.20 -7.23
N ASP A 67 36.15 2.13 -6.65
CA ASP A 67 37.03 0.97 -6.68
C ASP A 67 36.98 0.13 -5.40
N ALA A 68 36.20 0.50 -4.38
CA ALA A 68 36.20 -0.17 -3.07
C ALA A 68 35.26 -1.39 -2.98
N VAL A 69 34.31 -1.53 -3.91
CA VAL A 69 33.19 -2.48 -3.80
C VAL A 69 33.05 -3.29 -5.10
N ASP A 70 32.97 -4.61 -4.95
CA ASP A 70 32.72 -5.56 -6.04
C ASP A 70 31.23 -5.96 -6.14
N LEU A 71 30.49 -5.85 -5.03
CA LEU A 71 29.09 -6.23 -4.91
C LEU A 71 28.39 -5.36 -3.85
N ALA A 72 27.18 -4.89 -4.13
CA ALA A 72 26.34 -4.24 -3.13
C ALA A 72 25.22 -5.17 -2.64
N VAL A 73 25.04 -5.25 -1.32
CA VAL A 73 23.88 -5.88 -0.68
C VAL A 73 22.91 -4.78 -0.27
N VAL A 74 21.76 -4.71 -0.94
CA VAL A 74 20.70 -3.72 -0.69
C VAL A 74 19.68 -4.32 0.27
N ALA A 75 19.68 -3.84 1.52
CA ALA A 75 18.83 -4.27 2.63
C ALA A 75 18.14 -3.07 3.31
N VAL A 76 17.57 -2.18 2.48
CA VAL A 76 16.80 -0.99 2.89
C VAL A 76 15.30 -1.33 3.03
N PRO A 77 14.43 -0.40 3.47
CA PRO A 77 12.98 -0.61 3.37
C PRO A 77 12.50 -0.87 1.92
N ASN A 78 11.42 -1.65 1.74
CA ASN A 78 10.99 -2.15 0.42
C ASN A 78 10.86 -1.05 -0.67
N HIS A 79 10.19 0.07 -0.38
CA HIS A 79 10.02 1.19 -1.32
C HIS A 79 11.34 1.83 -1.78
N LEU A 80 12.46 1.57 -1.08
CA LEU A 80 13.77 2.06 -1.43
C LEU A 80 14.61 1.03 -2.19
N HIS A 81 14.19 -0.24 -2.30
CA HIS A 81 14.95 -1.28 -2.99
C HIS A 81 15.26 -0.88 -4.43
N ALA A 82 14.23 -0.57 -5.22
CA ALA A 82 14.39 -0.19 -6.62
C ALA A 82 15.28 1.06 -6.81
N PRO A 83 14.96 2.24 -6.22
CA PRO A 83 15.76 3.45 -6.46
C PRO A 83 17.23 3.32 -6.00
N VAL A 84 17.49 2.59 -4.90
CA VAL A 84 18.85 2.34 -4.43
C VAL A 84 19.59 1.38 -5.36
N ALA A 85 18.97 0.25 -5.72
CA ALA A 85 19.57 -0.72 -6.62
C ALA A 85 19.81 -0.13 -8.03
N GLU A 86 18.91 0.71 -8.53
CA GLU A 86 19.09 1.44 -9.79
C GLU A 86 20.37 2.29 -9.77
N THR A 87 20.63 2.99 -8.66
CA THR A 87 21.84 3.81 -8.50
C THR A 87 23.11 2.95 -8.55
N VAL A 88 23.11 1.84 -7.82
CA VAL A 88 24.25 0.90 -7.77
C VAL A 88 24.49 0.25 -9.13
N LEU A 89 23.43 -0.26 -9.77
CA LEU A 89 23.51 -0.94 -11.06
C LEU A 89 24.03 0.00 -12.14
N ARG A 90 23.55 1.25 -12.19
CA ARG A 90 24.04 2.26 -13.15
C ARG A 90 25.51 2.62 -12.97
N ALA A 91 26.05 2.47 -11.76
CA ALA A 91 27.46 2.64 -11.48
C ALA A 91 28.31 1.43 -11.95
N GLY A 92 27.68 0.38 -12.51
CA GLY A 92 28.35 -0.83 -12.96
C GLY A 92 28.69 -1.79 -11.83
N VAL A 93 28.07 -1.65 -10.66
CA VAL A 93 28.27 -2.55 -9.52
C VAL A 93 27.11 -3.56 -9.47
N PRO A 94 27.39 -4.87 -9.39
CA PRO A 94 26.36 -5.89 -9.15
C PRO A 94 25.55 -5.57 -7.88
N ALA A 95 24.24 -5.74 -7.95
CA ALA A 95 23.33 -5.45 -6.84
C ALA A 95 22.58 -6.72 -6.41
N PHE A 96 22.89 -7.21 -5.22
CA PHE A 96 22.09 -8.20 -4.51
C PHE A 96 21.01 -7.47 -3.70
N VAL A 97 19.74 -7.69 -4.04
CA VAL A 97 18.62 -6.95 -3.43
C VAL A 97 17.78 -7.89 -2.59
N GLU A 98 17.58 -7.52 -1.32
CA GLU A 98 16.66 -8.22 -0.43
C GLU A 98 15.25 -8.31 -1.00
N LYS A 99 14.51 -9.32 -0.56
CA LYS A 99 13.12 -9.51 -0.99
C LYS A 99 12.19 -8.54 -0.25
N PRO A 100 11.08 -8.08 -0.88
CA PRO A 100 10.76 -8.23 -2.29
C PRO A 100 11.74 -7.40 -3.14
N VAL A 101 12.24 -7.92 -4.26
CA VAL A 101 13.27 -7.22 -5.06
C VAL A 101 12.80 -5.83 -5.51
N CYS A 102 11.50 -5.71 -5.78
CA CYS A 102 10.82 -4.47 -6.11
C CYS A 102 9.31 -4.64 -5.88
N LEU A 103 8.55 -3.54 -5.97
CA LEU A 103 7.14 -3.51 -5.60
C LEU A 103 6.17 -3.49 -6.78
N THR A 104 6.56 -2.96 -7.93
CA THR A 104 5.65 -2.81 -9.09
C THR A 104 6.32 -3.20 -10.40
N SER A 105 5.52 -3.54 -11.41
CA SER A 105 6.03 -3.87 -12.74
C SER A 105 6.86 -2.73 -13.34
N ALA A 106 6.49 -1.47 -13.04
CA ALA A 106 7.25 -0.31 -13.46
C ALA A 106 8.65 -0.26 -12.81
N GLU A 107 8.80 -0.71 -11.57
CA GLU A 107 10.12 -0.78 -10.93
C GLU A 107 10.98 -1.89 -11.54
N VAL A 108 10.39 -3.01 -11.93
CA VAL A 108 11.09 -4.08 -12.67
C VAL A 108 11.68 -3.51 -13.97
N ASP A 109 10.91 -2.70 -14.70
CA ASP A 109 11.37 -2.06 -15.94
C ASP A 109 12.54 -1.10 -15.69
N ARG A 110 12.47 -0.30 -14.64
CA ARG A 110 13.58 0.62 -14.27
C ARG A 110 14.84 -0.15 -13.87
N LEU A 111 14.71 -1.23 -13.10
CA LEU A 111 15.82 -2.10 -12.73
C LEU A 111 16.44 -2.79 -13.95
N ALA A 112 15.62 -3.25 -14.90
CA ALA A 112 16.10 -3.84 -16.15
C ALA A 112 16.89 -2.82 -16.98
N ALA A 113 16.40 -1.57 -17.06
CA ALA A 113 17.11 -0.49 -17.72
C ALA A 113 18.42 -0.14 -17.02
N ALA A 114 18.45 -0.13 -15.68
CA ALA A 114 19.66 0.13 -14.90
C ALA A 114 20.72 -0.98 -15.09
N GLU A 115 20.32 -2.25 -15.03
CA GLU A 115 21.17 -3.42 -15.31
C GLU A 115 21.76 -3.34 -16.73
N ALA A 116 20.95 -2.97 -17.72
CA ALA A 116 21.41 -2.82 -19.10
C ALA A 116 22.42 -1.66 -19.26
N VAL A 117 22.19 -0.52 -18.59
CA VAL A 117 23.06 0.66 -18.67
C VAL A 117 24.41 0.44 -18.02
N GLY A 118 24.45 -0.11 -16.80
CA GLY A 118 25.70 -0.32 -16.09
C GLY A 118 26.41 -1.63 -16.45
N GLY A 119 25.71 -2.58 -17.07
CA GLY A 119 26.27 -3.85 -17.52
C GLY A 119 26.53 -4.86 -16.40
N ALA A 120 26.17 -4.56 -15.14
CA ALA A 120 26.33 -5.42 -13.98
C ALA A 120 25.00 -6.09 -13.58
N PRO A 121 25.01 -7.36 -13.14
CA PRO A 121 23.79 -8.12 -12.87
C PRO A 121 23.03 -7.66 -11.62
N LEU A 122 21.71 -7.71 -11.71
CA LEU A 122 20.82 -7.75 -10.55
C LEU A 122 20.75 -9.19 -10.02
N LEU A 123 20.82 -9.36 -8.70
CA LEU A 123 20.76 -10.65 -8.01
C LEU A 123 19.66 -10.60 -6.95
N ALA A 124 18.78 -11.61 -6.94
CA ALA A 124 17.63 -11.65 -6.04
C ALA A 124 17.97 -12.32 -4.69
N GLY A 125 17.61 -11.68 -3.58
CA GLY A 125 17.91 -12.13 -2.22
C GLY A 125 16.90 -13.10 -1.61
N SER A 126 16.47 -14.12 -2.37
CA SER A 126 15.55 -15.14 -1.84
C SER A 126 16.29 -16.38 -1.33
N ALA A 127 16.30 -16.55 0.00
CA ALA A 127 17.00 -17.66 0.65
C ALA A 127 16.14 -18.95 0.76
N ALA A 128 14.81 -18.86 0.70
CA ALA A 128 13.94 -20.01 0.99
C ALA A 128 14.17 -21.20 0.03
N ARG A 129 14.51 -20.94 -1.24
CA ARG A 129 14.87 -21.97 -2.23
C ARG A 129 16.19 -22.72 -1.92
N PHE A 130 17.00 -22.20 -0.99
CA PHE A 130 18.28 -22.80 -0.56
C PHE A 130 18.14 -23.69 0.68
N ARG A 131 16.93 -23.84 1.24
CA ARG A 131 16.68 -24.79 2.32
C ARG A 131 16.84 -26.23 1.85
N ALA A 132 17.34 -27.10 2.72
CA ALA A 132 17.60 -28.50 2.35
C ALA A 132 16.29 -29.25 2.05
N ASP A 133 15.24 -28.98 2.82
CA ASP A 133 13.92 -29.59 2.66
C ASP A 133 13.21 -29.14 1.36
N VAL A 134 13.33 -27.86 0.99
CA VAL A 134 12.80 -27.33 -0.28
C VAL A 134 13.53 -27.94 -1.48
N ARG A 135 14.86 -28.08 -1.42
CA ARG A 135 15.63 -28.75 -2.49
C ARG A 135 15.24 -30.21 -2.66
N ALA A 136 15.10 -30.94 -1.56
CA ALA A 136 14.63 -32.32 -1.59
C ALA A 136 13.21 -32.44 -2.18
N LEU A 137 12.32 -31.50 -1.87
CA LEU A 137 10.99 -31.43 -2.51
C LEU A 137 11.10 -31.20 -4.02
N LEU A 138 11.95 -30.27 -4.47
CA LEU A 138 12.14 -29.99 -5.90
C LEU A 138 12.72 -31.18 -6.65
N ASP A 139 13.67 -31.90 -6.04
CA ASP A 139 14.25 -33.12 -6.62
C ASP A 139 13.17 -34.21 -6.80
N LEU A 140 12.31 -34.42 -5.80
CA LEU A 140 11.20 -35.38 -5.87
C LEU A 140 10.10 -34.95 -6.84
N ALA A 141 9.84 -33.65 -6.99
CA ALA A 141 8.83 -33.12 -7.90
C ALA A 141 9.10 -33.57 -9.36
N GLY A 142 10.36 -33.78 -9.74
CA GLY A 142 10.72 -34.34 -11.04
C GLY A 142 10.29 -35.81 -11.27
N THR A 143 9.78 -36.48 -10.24
CA THR A 143 9.45 -37.90 -10.27
C THR A 143 7.94 -38.19 -10.24
N VAL A 144 7.08 -37.16 -10.20
CA VAL A 144 5.61 -37.33 -10.11
C VAL A 144 4.87 -37.14 -11.44
N GLY A 145 5.58 -37.23 -12.57
CA GLY A 145 5.00 -37.11 -13.90
C GLY A 145 4.63 -35.68 -14.27
N ASP A 146 3.58 -35.50 -15.08
CA ASP A 146 3.14 -34.19 -15.53
C ASP A 146 2.53 -33.40 -14.38
N LEU A 147 3.10 -32.25 -14.05
CA LEU A 147 2.62 -31.40 -12.96
C LEU A 147 1.23 -30.82 -13.28
N ARG A 148 0.32 -30.86 -12.30
CA ARG A 148 -1.09 -30.43 -12.43
C ARG A 148 -1.46 -29.29 -11.49
N HIS A 149 -1.03 -29.38 -10.24
CA HIS A 149 -1.34 -28.38 -9.22
C HIS A 149 -0.19 -28.21 -8.24
N LEU A 150 0.04 -26.97 -7.81
CA LEU A 150 0.94 -26.60 -6.73
C LEU A 150 0.13 -25.92 -5.63
N SER A 151 0.23 -26.38 -4.37
CA SER A 151 -0.41 -25.71 -3.23
C SER A 151 0.66 -25.19 -2.29
N VAL A 152 0.71 -23.87 -2.10
CA VAL A 152 1.71 -23.20 -1.27
C VAL A 152 1.05 -22.38 -0.18
N GLY A 153 1.52 -22.54 1.05
CA GLY A 153 0.95 -21.89 2.22
C GLY A 153 2.01 -21.46 3.22
N TRP A 154 1.91 -20.26 3.76
CA TRP A 154 2.64 -19.83 4.95
C TRP A 154 1.67 -19.12 5.87
N VAL A 155 1.26 -19.84 6.93
CA VAL A 155 0.28 -19.39 7.91
C VAL A 155 0.98 -19.31 9.26
N ARG A 156 1.09 -18.10 9.80
CA ARG A 156 1.61 -17.89 11.14
C ARG A 156 0.51 -17.99 12.18
N ALA A 157 0.83 -18.48 13.37
CA ALA A 157 -0.04 -18.36 14.53
C ALA A 157 -0.13 -16.89 14.94
N ARG A 158 1.04 -16.26 15.11
CA ARG A 158 1.22 -14.85 15.46
C ARG A 158 2.47 -14.35 14.77
N GLY A 159 2.47 -13.13 14.24
CA GLY A 159 3.63 -12.67 13.48
C GLY A 159 3.41 -11.40 12.67
N ILE A 160 2.44 -10.57 13.07
CA ILE A 160 2.16 -9.28 12.42
C ILE A 160 3.32 -8.32 12.71
N PRO A 161 4.01 -7.78 11.70
CA PRO A 161 5.03 -6.76 11.89
C PRO A 161 4.45 -5.52 12.60
N ASP A 162 5.26 -4.78 13.35
CA ASP A 162 4.76 -3.66 14.17
C ASP A 162 3.89 -2.67 13.36
N GLY A 163 2.64 -2.47 13.82
CA GLY A 163 1.58 -1.72 13.12
C GLY A 163 1.82 -0.22 12.88
N ALA A 164 2.93 0.33 13.37
CA ALA A 164 3.35 1.73 13.20
C ALA A 164 4.49 1.92 12.19
N GLY A 165 5.20 0.83 11.88
CA GLY A 165 6.40 0.84 11.08
C GLY A 165 6.12 1.07 9.61
N TRP A 166 7.18 1.16 8.80
CA TRP A 166 7.04 1.20 7.34
C TRP A 166 6.46 -0.11 6.78
N PHE A 167 6.63 -1.23 7.51
CA PHE A 167 6.28 -2.58 7.04
C PHE A 167 4.77 -2.83 6.95
N THR A 168 3.97 -2.03 7.65
CA THR A 168 2.51 -2.10 7.69
C THR A 168 1.85 -0.91 6.98
N ARG A 169 2.63 -0.20 6.15
CA ARG A 169 2.18 0.93 5.32
C ARG A 169 2.30 0.58 3.85
N ARG A 170 1.19 0.44 3.12
CA ARG A 170 1.12 -0.01 1.73
C ARG A 170 2.00 0.83 0.81
N SER A 171 2.05 2.15 1.01
CA SER A 171 2.90 3.06 0.24
C SER A 171 4.41 2.83 0.43
N LEU A 172 4.82 2.15 1.51
CA LEU A 172 6.23 1.91 1.85
C LEU A 172 6.63 0.43 1.75
N SER A 173 5.70 -0.49 2.01
CA SER A 173 5.92 -1.94 1.95
C SER A 173 5.44 -2.57 0.65
N GLY A 174 4.59 -1.89 -0.12
CA GLY A 174 3.88 -2.38 -1.31
C GLY A 174 2.62 -3.20 -0.99
N GLY A 175 2.57 -3.79 0.20
CA GLY A 175 1.51 -4.69 0.63
C GLY A 175 1.83 -5.35 1.97
N GLY A 176 0.96 -6.26 2.40
CA GLY A 176 1.08 -6.93 3.69
C GLY A 176 1.62 -8.34 3.56
N ALA A 177 0.88 -9.32 4.09
CA ALA A 177 1.31 -10.71 4.11
C ALA A 177 1.61 -11.29 2.72
N LEU A 178 0.92 -10.85 1.67
CA LEU A 178 1.18 -11.32 0.31
C LEU A 178 2.56 -10.90 -0.19
N VAL A 179 2.94 -9.64 0.00
CA VAL A 179 4.27 -9.14 -0.42
C VAL A 179 5.37 -9.72 0.46
N ASP A 180 5.14 -9.86 1.78
CA ASP A 180 6.16 -10.37 2.70
C ASP A 180 6.41 -11.89 2.58
N LEU A 181 5.34 -12.68 2.64
CA LEU A 181 5.38 -14.15 2.65
C LEU A 181 5.13 -14.75 1.28
N GLY A 182 4.15 -14.21 0.55
CA GLY A 182 3.77 -14.70 -0.77
C GLY A 182 4.90 -14.63 -1.79
N TRP A 183 5.80 -13.65 -1.67
CA TRP A 183 7.03 -13.61 -2.48
C TRP A 183 7.85 -14.89 -2.31
N HIS A 184 8.13 -15.31 -1.07
CA HIS A 184 8.87 -16.55 -0.81
C HIS A 184 8.12 -17.78 -1.32
N LEU A 185 6.80 -17.81 -1.17
CA LEU A 185 5.97 -18.94 -1.63
C LEU A 185 6.00 -19.10 -3.15
N LEU A 186 5.92 -18.00 -3.89
CA LEU A 186 6.06 -18.01 -5.35
C LEU A 186 7.48 -18.38 -5.78
N ASP A 187 8.48 -17.91 -5.03
CA ASP A 187 9.89 -18.15 -5.29
C ASP A 187 10.28 -19.63 -5.20
N VAL A 188 9.83 -20.33 -4.15
CA VAL A 188 10.21 -21.74 -3.93
C VAL A 188 9.66 -22.67 -5.00
N VAL A 189 8.52 -22.34 -5.61
CA VAL A 189 7.92 -23.14 -6.69
C VAL A 189 8.25 -22.62 -8.08
N ALA A 190 8.92 -21.47 -8.21
CA ALA A 190 9.29 -20.89 -9.50
C ALA A 190 10.01 -21.88 -10.44
N PRO A 191 10.92 -22.77 -9.98
CA PRO A 191 11.58 -23.75 -10.84
C PRO A 191 10.63 -24.80 -11.45
N LEU A 192 9.46 -25.03 -10.85
CA LEU A 192 8.46 -25.99 -11.31
C LEU A 192 7.48 -25.39 -12.33
N LEU A 193 7.48 -24.06 -12.46
CA LEU A 193 6.54 -23.37 -13.32
C LEU A 193 7.07 -23.28 -14.76
N PRO A 194 6.21 -23.47 -15.78
CA PRO A 194 6.59 -23.21 -17.17
C PRO A 194 6.99 -21.74 -17.36
N PRO A 195 7.82 -21.42 -18.37
CA PRO A 195 8.18 -20.03 -18.66
C PRO A 195 6.94 -19.21 -19.06
N GLY A 196 6.95 -17.92 -18.72
CA GLY A 196 5.88 -16.98 -19.05
C GLY A 196 5.00 -16.56 -17.86
N PRO A 197 4.07 -15.61 -18.08
CA PRO A 197 3.17 -15.10 -17.05
C PRO A 197 2.08 -16.13 -16.69
N PHE A 198 1.32 -15.83 -15.65
CA PHE A 198 0.09 -16.57 -15.37
C PHE A 198 -1.01 -16.11 -16.35
N ARG A 199 -1.83 -17.04 -16.84
CA ARG A 199 -2.99 -16.74 -17.69
C ARG A 199 -4.15 -16.21 -16.86
N HIS A 200 -4.51 -16.94 -15.80
CA HIS A 200 -5.59 -16.57 -14.89
C HIS A 200 -5.03 -16.33 -13.49
N VAL A 201 -5.52 -15.29 -12.82
CA VAL A 201 -5.15 -14.93 -11.44
C VAL A 201 -6.41 -14.43 -10.76
N VAL A 202 -6.76 -15.05 -9.64
CA VAL A 202 -7.87 -14.61 -8.77
C VAL A 202 -7.39 -14.61 -7.33
N GLY A 203 -7.73 -13.57 -6.58
CA GLY A 203 -7.26 -13.38 -5.20
C GLY A 203 -8.32 -12.81 -4.28
N SER A 204 -8.09 -12.94 -2.99
CA SER A 204 -8.83 -12.28 -1.90
C SER A 204 -7.87 -11.89 -0.79
N VAL A 205 -8.15 -10.80 -0.09
CA VAL A 205 -7.35 -10.33 1.04
C VAL A 205 -8.25 -9.98 2.23
N SER A 206 -7.72 -10.10 3.45
CA SER A 206 -8.38 -9.62 4.67
C SER A 206 -7.38 -9.02 5.67
N ASP A 207 -7.86 -8.15 6.55
CA ASP A 207 -7.10 -7.42 7.57
C ASP A 207 -7.66 -7.65 8.99
N ASP A 208 -8.23 -8.83 9.22
CA ASP A 208 -8.96 -9.24 10.42
C ASP A 208 -8.16 -9.07 11.73
N PHE A 209 -6.84 -9.24 11.64
CA PHE A 209 -5.89 -9.29 12.75
C PHE A 209 -4.95 -8.08 12.83
N ILE A 210 -4.82 -7.26 11.78
CA ILE A 210 -3.82 -6.19 11.66
C ILE A 210 -3.84 -5.20 12.85
N SER A 211 -5.01 -5.04 13.46
CA SER A 211 -5.22 -4.12 14.59
C SER A 211 -5.05 -4.77 15.97
N ASP A 212 -4.88 -6.10 16.05
CA ASP A 212 -4.76 -6.81 17.33
C ASP A 212 -3.31 -6.79 17.86
N PRO A 213 -3.02 -6.07 18.97
CA PRO A 213 -1.68 -5.99 19.51
C PRO A 213 -1.14 -7.34 20.03
N ARG A 214 -2.00 -8.31 20.33
CA ARG A 214 -1.59 -9.65 20.85
C ARG A 214 -0.99 -10.54 19.77
N LEU A 215 -1.22 -10.23 18.50
CA LEU A 215 -0.81 -11.04 17.35
C LEU A 215 0.47 -10.51 16.67
N ARG A 216 1.14 -9.53 17.29
CA ARG A 216 2.37 -8.90 16.78
C ARG A 216 3.61 -9.79 16.91
N ALA A 217 4.56 -9.61 16.00
CA ALA A 217 5.85 -10.30 15.97
C ALA A 217 6.80 -9.77 17.06
N GLY A 218 6.61 -10.22 18.31
CA GLY A 218 7.40 -9.74 19.46
C GLY A 218 8.93 -9.95 19.38
N TRP A 219 9.42 -10.71 18.40
CA TRP A 219 10.83 -10.94 18.11
C TRP A 219 11.45 -9.91 17.14
N ARG A 220 10.65 -9.05 16.51
CA ARG A 220 11.10 -7.95 15.65
C ARG A 220 10.85 -6.64 16.41
N ARG A 221 11.90 -5.95 16.86
CA ARG A 221 11.80 -4.74 17.70
C ARG A 221 12.52 -3.55 17.04
N ASP A 222 12.05 -3.13 15.87
CA ASP A 222 12.70 -2.07 15.10
C ASP A 222 11.88 -0.78 14.96
N ALA A 223 10.66 -0.71 15.53
CA ALA A 223 9.77 0.45 15.37
C ALA A 223 9.05 0.87 16.68
N PRO A 224 8.70 2.16 16.82
CA PRO A 224 7.85 2.63 17.93
C PRO A 224 6.47 1.97 17.91
N LEU A 225 5.88 1.76 19.08
CA LEU A 225 4.56 1.13 19.23
C LEU A 225 3.43 2.15 19.00
N GLY A 226 2.53 1.90 18.03
CA GLY A 226 1.26 2.62 17.90
C GLY A 226 0.86 3.00 16.47
N GLY A 227 -0.39 2.73 16.06
CA GLY A 227 -0.92 2.96 14.70
C GLY A 227 -1.63 1.72 14.14
N ARG A 228 -2.61 1.93 13.24
CA ARG A 228 -3.25 0.86 12.46
C ARG A 228 -2.57 0.83 11.08
N GLY A 229 -2.06 -0.33 10.67
CA GLY A 229 -1.56 -0.54 9.31
C GLY A 229 -2.68 -0.51 8.26
N ASP A 230 -2.35 -0.21 7.02
CA ASP A 230 -3.27 -0.11 5.85
C ASP A 230 -3.03 -1.23 4.82
N VAL A 231 -2.49 -2.36 5.30
CA VAL A 231 -2.17 -3.54 4.51
C VAL A 231 -2.95 -4.77 5.00
N GLU A 232 -3.07 -5.79 4.16
CA GLU A 232 -3.70 -7.06 4.53
C GLU A 232 -2.81 -7.90 5.45
N ASP A 233 -3.38 -8.59 6.43
CA ASP A 233 -2.64 -9.60 7.21
C ASP A 233 -2.78 -11.00 6.61
N THR A 234 -3.75 -11.20 5.72
CA THR A 234 -4.02 -12.49 5.09
C THR A 234 -4.38 -12.30 3.62
N ALA A 235 -3.76 -13.12 2.77
CA ALA A 235 -4.03 -13.18 1.34
C ALA A 235 -4.21 -14.63 0.89
N ARG A 236 -5.16 -14.84 -0.02
CA ARG A 236 -5.43 -16.13 -0.67
C ARG A 236 -5.52 -15.93 -2.17
N GLY A 237 -5.03 -16.89 -2.95
CA GLY A 237 -4.98 -16.78 -4.39
C GLY A 237 -5.06 -18.11 -5.12
N PHE A 238 -5.51 -18.05 -6.37
CA PHE A 238 -5.45 -19.15 -7.33
C PHE A 238 -4.95 -18.62 -8.67
N LEU A 239 -3.90 -19.24 -9.21
CA LEU A 239 -3.24 -18.85 -10.44
C LEU A 239 -3.21 -20.02 -11.41
N VAL A 240 -3.29 -19.76 -12.72
CA VAL A 240 -3.22 -20.79 -13.76
C VAL A 240 -2.30 -20.31 -14.87
N THR A 241 -1.33 -21.13 -15.27
CA THR A 241 -0.41 -20.86 -16.39
C THR A 241 -1.07 -21.18 -17.74
N ASP A 242 -0.48 -20.72 -18.85
CA ASP A 242 -1.01 -21.06 -20.19
C ASP A 242 -1.11 -22.57 -20.47
N PRO A 243 -0.13 -23.41 -20.08
CA PRO A 243 -0.23 -24.87 -20.22
C PRO A 243 -1.24 -25.54 -19.28
N GLY A 244 -1.88 -24.79 -18.37
CA GLY A 244 -2.90 -25.32 -17.46
C GLY A 244 -2.40 -25.78 -16.09
N LEU A 245 -1.09 -25.70 -15.80
CA LEU A 245 -0.57 -25.89 -14.43
C LEU A 245 -1.14 -24.80 -13.52
N SER A 246 -1.71 -25.20 -12.39
CA SER A 246 -2.37 -24.30 -11.43
C SER A 246 -1.60 -24.17 -10.12
N VAL A 247 -1.78 -23.05 -9.42
CA VAL A 247 -1.15 -22.74 -8.13
C VAL A 247 -2.20 -22.19 -7.16
N SER A 248 -2.35 -22.78 -5.98
CA SER A 248 -3.09 -22.18 -4.86
C SER A 248 -2.11 -21.59 -3.84
N LEU A 249 -2.39 -20.37 -3.36
CA LEU A 249 -1.52 -19.63 -2.44
C LEU A 249 -2.30 -19.18 -1.20
N THR A 250 -1.72 -19.36 -0.02
CA THR A 250 -2.19 -18.74 1.24
C THR A 250 -1.02 -18.11 1.99
N ALA A 251 -1.06 -16.80 2.21
CA ALA A 251 -0.09 -16.07 3.01
C ALA A 251 -0.80 -15.39 4.17
N SER A 252 -0.39 -15.65 5.42
CA SER A 252 -1.06 -15.10 6.59
C SER A 252 -0.08 -14.81 7.73
N TRP A 253 -0.10 -13.58 8.24
CA TRP A 253 0.72 -13.14 9.37
C TRP A 253 0.17 -13.55 10.74
N ALA A 254 -1.11 -13.92 10.83
CA ALA A 254 -1.73 -14.38 12.06
C ALA A 254 -2.94 -15.27 11.76
N SER A 255 -3.19 -16.22 12.65
CA SER A 255 -4.30 -17.15 12.51
C SER A 255 -4.64 -17.78 13.86
N HIS A 256 -5.60 -18.70 13.86
CA HIS A 256 -5.90 -19.53 15.02
C HIS A 256 -5.06 -20.82 15.10
N GLN A 257 -4.03 -20.97 14.25
CA GLN A 257 -3.12 -22.10 14.32
C GLN A 257 -2.32 -22.07 15.64
N PRO A 258 -1.97 -23.23 16.21
CA PRO A 258 -1.21 -23.29 17.44
C PRO A 258 0.27 -22.92 17.25
N SER A 259 0.78 -22.98 16.02
CA SER A 259 2.16 -22.67 15.63
C SER A 259 2.22 -22.26 14.15
N ASP A 260 3.34 -21.69 13.72
CA ASP A 260 3.60 -21.30 12.35
C ASP A 260 3.84 -22.52 11.45
N VAL A 261 3.14 -22.57 10.33
CA VAL A 261 3.21 -23.67 9.37
C VAL A 261 3.42 -23.14 7.96
N THR A 262 4.37 -23.76 7.27
CA THR A 262 4.57 -23.63 5.83
C THR A 262 4.27 -24.97 5.17
N THR A 263 3.45 -24.95 4.12
CA THR A 263 3.07 -26.13 3.33
C THR A 263 3.43 -25.90 1.87
N VAL A 264 4.06 -26.89 1.23
CA VAL A 264 4.29 -26.92 -0.21
C VAL A 264 3.88 -28.31 -0.71
N VAL A 265 2.87 -28.37 -1.56
CA VAL A 265 2.37 -29.61 -2.16
C VAL A 265 2.50 -29.51 -3.67
N VAL A 266 3.05 -30.54 -4.29
CA VAL A 266 3.24 -30.68 -5.74
C VAL A 266 2.46 -31.91 -6.19
N GLU A 267 1.42 -31.70 -6.98
CA GLU A 267 0.59 -32.78 -7.54
C GLU A 267 0.94 -32.98 -9.01
N GLY A 268 1.30 -34.21 -9.36
CA GLY A 268 1.55 -34.63 -10.73
C GLY A 268 0.71 -35.85 -11.13
N SER A 269 0.76 -36.22 -12.41
CA SER A 269 -0.03 -37.33 -12.95
C SER A 269 0.33 -38.72 -12.40
N ALA A 270 1.49 -38.85 -11.75
CA ALA A 270 2.02 -40.11 -11.21
C ALA A 270 2.30 -40.05 -9.70
N GLY A 271 1.86 -39.00 -9.00
CA GLY A 271 1.98 -38.91 -7.55
C GLY A 271 1.92 -37.49 -6.99
N THR A 272 2.13 -37.39 -5.67
CA THR A 272 2.12 -36.12 -4.94
C THR A 272 3.34 -36.03 -4.02
N VAL A 273 4.02 -34.88 -4.02
CA VAL A 273 5.07 -34.56 -3.04
C VAL A 273 4.53 -33.50 -2.10
N SER A 274 4.66 -33.68 -0.79
CA SER A 274 4.17 -32.73 0.21
C SER A 274 5.25 -32.44 1.25
N LEU A 275 5.56 -31.17 1.46
CA LEU A 275 6.42 -30.66 2.52
C LEU A 275 5.60 -29.84 3.51
N THR A 276 5.68 -30.19 4.79
CA THR A 276 5.24 -29.35 5.90
C THR A 276 6.45 -28.97 6.75
N CYS A 277 6.67 -27.68 6.98
CA CYS A 277 7.80 -27.16 7.76
C CYS A 277 7.46 -25.79 8.36
N THR A 278 8.45 -25.06 8.87
CA THR A 278 8.31 -23.65 9.26
C THR A 278 9.43 -22.83 8.64
N PHE A 279 9.08 -21.90 7.74
CA PHE A 279 10.03 -20.95 7.15
C PHE A 279 10.40 -19.81 8.11
N GLY A 280 11.54 -19.18 7.84
CA GLY A 280 11.98 -17.95 8.50
C GLY A 280 12.44 -18.13 9.96
N PHE A 281 12.48 -17.00 10.67
CA PHE A 281 13.08 -16.86 12.00
C PHE A 281 12.06 -16.91 13.15
N SER A 282 10.80 -17.24 12.87
CA SER A 282 9.79 -17.33 13.92
C SER A 282 10.20 -18.40 14.95
N PRO A 283 10.07 -18.11 16.26
CA PRO A 283 10.26 -19.10 17.32
C PRO A 283 9.04 -20.01 17.51
N ASP A 284 7.86 -19.63 17.02
CA ASP A 284 6.60 -20.38 17.18
C ASP A 284 6.51 -21.50 16.11
N ARG A 285 7.47 -22.44 16.13
CA ARG A 285 7.69 -23.41 15.05
C ARG A 285 6.92 -24.72 15.26
N LYS A 286 6.42 -25.29 14.17
CA LYS A 286 5.81 -26.63 14.14
C LYS A 286 6.86 -27.70 13.86
N GLY A 287 7.55 -28.17 14.91
CA GLY A 287 8.48 -29.30 14.83
C GLY A 287 9.52 -29.21 13.70
N GLY A 288 10.03 -30.36 13.27
CA GLY A 288 10.92 -30.50 12.11
C GLY A 288 10.17 -30.62 10.78
N PRO A 289 10.88 -30.52 9.64
CA PRO A 289 10.28 -30.68 8.32
C PRO A 289 9.79 -32.12 8.11
N VAL A 290 8.61 -32.26 7.50
CA VAL A 290 8.03 -33.54 7.09
C VAL A 290 7.83 -33.51 5.59
N LEU A 291 8.58 -34.35 4.87
CA LEU A 291 8.50 -34.52 3.42
C LEU A 291 7.92 -35.90 3.12
N THR A 292 6.88 -35.96 2.29
CA THR A 292 6.25 -37.22 1.89
C THR A 292 6.11 -37.30 0.38
N LEU A 293 6.25 -38.51 -0.17
CA LEU A 293 5.92 -38.87 -1.54
C LEU A 293 4.75 -39.86 -1.51
N THR A 294 3.70 -39.58 -2.28
CA THR A 294 2.52 -40.44 -2.38
C THR A 294 2.35 -40.95 -3.81
N ARG A 295 2.22 -42.27 -3.97
CA ARG A 295 1.94 -42.94 -5.27
C ARG A 295 1.01 -44.12 -5.06
N ASP A 296 0.01 -44.28 -5.93
CA ASP A 296 -0.92 -45.41 -5.90
C ASP A 296 -1.56 -45.69 -4.52
N GLY A 297 -1.76 -44.63 -3.72
CA GLY A 297 -2.32 -44.70 -2.36
C GLY A 297 -1.29 -44.96 -1.25
N GLU A 298 -0.05 -45.28 -1.59
CA GLU A 298 1.04 -45.50 -0.64
C GLU A 298 1.77 -44.19 -0.32
N VAL A 299 2.04 -43.95 0.96
CA VAL A 299 2.74 -42.75 1.44
C VAL A 299 4.11 -43.13 1.98
N GLU A 300 5.16 -42.64 1.35
CA GLU A 300 6.54 -42.75 1.81
C GLU A 300 6.98 -41.44 2.46
N THR A 301 7.48 -41.51 3.68
CA THR A 301 8.17 -40.37 4.32
C THR A 301 9.61 -40.34 3.86
N VAL A 302 10.02 -39.24 3.22
CA VAL A 302 11.40 -39.04 2.76
C VAL A 302 12.19 -38.33 3.85
N PRO A 303 13.30 -38.92 4.35
CA PRO A 303 14.12 -38.29 5.37
C PRO A 303 14.70 -36.96 4.88
N VAL A 304 14.41 -35.89 5.62
CA VAL A 304 15.04 -34.58 5.48
C VAL A 304 15.67 -34.22 6.82
N GLY A 305 16.97 -33.93 6.82
CA GLY A 305 17.69 -33.59 8.05
C GLY A 305 17.21 -32.25 8.61
N GLU A 306 17.13 -32.14 9.93
CA GLU A 306 16.96 -30.84 10.58
C GLU A 306 18.24 -30.01 10.41
N GLU A 307 18.07 -28.72 10.11
CA GLU A 307 19.17 -27.78 9.98
C GLU A 307 18.94 -26.53 10.84
N PRO A 308 20.03 -25.87 11.29
CA PRO A 308 19.90 -24.62 12.03
C PRO A 308 19.12 -23.56 11.25
N VAL A 309 18.31 -22.78 11.95
CA VAL A 309 17.54 -21.68 11.36
C VAL A 309 18.46 -20.69 10.66
N GLY A 310 18.25 -20.48 9.36
CA GLY A 310 19.05 -19.58 8.55
C GLY A 310 20.31 -20.21 7.95
N ALA A 311 20.44 -21.54 7.95
CA ALA A 311 21.47 -22.28 7.20
C ALA A 311 21.37 -22.02 5.68
N GLU A 312 20.16 -21.80 5.17
CA GLU A 312 19.89 -21.49 3.77
C GLU A 312 20.60 -20.22 3.26
N TYR A 313 20.84 -19.24 4.14
CA TYR A 313 21.56 -18.02 3.79
C TYR A 313 23.04 -18.29 3.55
N GLY A 314 23.64 -19.27 4.24
CA GLY A 314 25.02 -19.69 3.97
C GLY A 314 25.14 -20.28 2.56
N ARG A 315 24.22 -21.18 2.21
CA ARG A 315 24.16 -21.77 0.87
C ARG A 315 23.82 -20.76 -0.24
N LEU A 316 23.05 -19.72 0.09
CA LEU A 316 22.85 -18.58 -0.80
C LEU A 316 24.14 -17.78 -1.00
N LEU A 317 24.94 -17.56 0.05
CA LEU A 317 26.24 -16.88 -0.08
C LEU A 317 27.26 -17.73 -0.86
N ASP A 318 27.28 -19.05 -0.68
CA ASP A 318 28.10 -19.96 -1.47
C ASP A 318 27.79 -19.81 -2.96
N ASP A 319 26.51 -19.82 -3.29
CA ASP A 319 26.02 -19.67 -4.67
C ASP A 319 26.30 -18.25 -5.21
N LEU A 320 26.06 -17.21 -4.40
CA LEU A 320 26.36 -15.82 -4.75
C LEU A 320 27.85 -15.62 -5.05
N ALA A 321 28.75 -16.25 -4.28
CA ALA A 321 30.19 -16.20 -4.51
C ALA A 321 30.60 -16.76 -5.89
N THR A 322 29.77 -17.61 -6.49
CA THR A 322 30.00 -18.15 -7.85
C THR A 322 29.35 -17.33 -8.95
N ARG A 323 28.22 -16.65 -8.67
CA ARG A 323 27.38 -16.00 -9.70
C ARG A 323 27.46 -14.47 -9.74
N TRP A 324 28.07 -13.82 -8.74
CA TRP A 324 28.04 -12.35 -8.60
C TRP A 324 28.59 -11.59 -9.82
N ALA A 325 29.57 -12.17 -10.52
CA ALA A 325 30.19 -11.59 -11.72
C ALA A 325 29.86 -12.35 -13.01
N ASP A 326 28.95 -13.33 -12.97
CA ASP A 326 28.57 -14.10 -14.16
C ASP A 326 27.77 -13.22 -15.13
N PRO A 327 28.30 -12.90 -16.34
CA PRO A 327 27.57 -12.11 -17.31
C PRO A 327 26.28 -12.79 -17.80
N GLY A 328 26.20 -14.12 -17.68
CA GLY A 328 25.02 -14.94 -17.99
C GLY A 328 23.91 -14.84 -16.93
N ALA A 329 24.21 -14.35 -15.72
CA ALA A 329 23.21 -14.10 -14.69
C ALA A 329 22.32 -12.88 -15.00
N ARG A 330 22.74 -12.01 -15.94
CA ARG A 330 22.01 -10.79 -16.30
C ARG A 330 20.60 -11.10 -16.80
N GLY A 331 19.65 -10.32 -16.29
CA GLY A 331 18.23 -10.45 -16.60
C GLY A 331 17.53 -11.65 -15.96
N ALA A 332 18.24 -12.57 -15.29
CA ALA A 332 17.61 -13.70 -14.61
C ALA A 332 16.73 -13.23 -13.45
N ALA A 333 17.30 -12.42 -12.55
CA ALA A 333 16.56 -11.83 -11.44
C ALA A 333 15.42 -10.91 -11.93
N ILE A 334 15.62 -10.19 -13.03
CA ILE A 334 14.57 -9.35 -13.65
C ILE A 334 13.39 -10.19 -14.13
N ARG A 335 13.64 -11.32 -14.82
CA ARG A 335 12.56 -12.22 -15.30
C ARG A 335 11.80 -12.86 -14.14
N GLU A 336 12.52 -13.29 -13.11
CA GLU A 336 11.92 -13.84 -11.88
C GLU A 336 11.06 -12.78 -11.17
N ALA A 337 11.62 -11.59 -10.94
CA ALA A 337 10.91 -10.48 -10.30
C ALA A 337 9.67 -10.06 -11.11
N ARG A 338 9.77 -9.98 -12.45
CA ARG A 338 8.64 -9.64 -13.32
C ARG A 338 7.47 -10.59 -13.13
N ARG A 339 7.74 -11.90 -13.12
CA ARG A 339 6.70 -12.92 -12.94
C ARG A 339 6.05 -12.83 -11.56
N THR A 340 6.86 -12.69 -10.52
CA THR A 340 6.38 -12.62 -9.13
C THR A 340 5.56 -11.35 -8.89
N VAL A 341 6.02 -10.21 -9.40
CA VAL A 341 5.32 -8.94 -9.27
C VAL A 341 4.02 -8.94 -10.10
N ASP A 342 4.01 -9.44 -11.34
CA ASP A 342 2.77 -9.60 -12.13
C ASP A 342 1.74 -10.44 -11.37
N ALA A 343 2.16 -11.55 -10.76
CA ALA A 343 1.29 -12.39 -9.95
C ALA A 343 0.71 -11.63 -8.75
N ILE A 344 1.56 -10.91 -8.00
CA ILE A 344 1.15 -10.16 -6.80
C ILE A 344 0.21 -8.99 -7.17
N GLU A 345 0.56 -8.19 -8.18
CA GLU A 345 -0.26 -7.06 -8.64
C GLU A 345 -1.64 -7.54 -9.09
N ARG A 346 -1.71 -8.66 -9.83
CA ARG A 346 -2.99 -9.22 -10.30
C ARG A 346 -3.80 -9.90 -9.20
N LEU A 347 -3.14 -10.48 -8.19
CA LEU A 347 -3.83 -10.96 -6.99
C LEU A 347 -4.46 -9.80 -6.23
N TYR A 348 -3.75 -8.68 -6.05
CA TYR A 348 -4.33 -7.48 -5.46
C TYR A 348 -5.44 -6.87 -6.33
N ALA A 349 -5.25 -6.78 -7.64
CA ALA A 349 -6.27 -6.25 -8.55
C ALA A 349 -7.54 -7.10 -8.55
N SER A 350 -7.41 -8.43 -8.44
CA SER A 350 -8.56 -9.32 -8.31
C SER A 350 -9.20 -9.29 -6.93
N ALA A 351 -8.43 -9.03 -5.88
CA ALA A 351 -8.91 -8.96 -4.49
C ALA A 351 -9.52 -7.60 -4.16
N ALA A 352 -9.12 -6.56 -4.89
CA ALA A 352 -9.77 -5.26 -4.85
C ALA A 352 -11.27 -5.47 -5.09
N PRO A 353 -12.15 -4.79 -4.34
CA PRO A 353 -13.57 -4.84 -4.60
C PRO A 353 -13.78 -4.57 -6.08
N ARG A 354 -14.29 -5.56 -6.81
CA ARG A 354 -14.62 -5.36 -8.21
C ARG A 354 -15.71 -4.27 -8.22
N PRO A 355 -15.54 -3.18 -8.97
CA PRO A 355 -16.69 -2.36 -9.32
C PRO A 355 -17.72 -3.30 -9.91
N LEU A 356 -19.00 -3.16 -9.51
CA LEU A 356 -20.08 -3.83 -10.21
C LEU A 356 -19.86 -3.60 -11.71
N PRO A 357 -19.93 -4.63 -12.57
CA PRO A 357 -19.55 -4.50 -13.96
C PRO A 357 -20.35 -3.35 -14.58
N ALA A 358 -19.63 -2.39 -15.17
CA ALA A 358 -20.24 -1.40 -16.03
C ALA A 358 -21.08 -2.13 -17.10
N PRO A 359 -22.31 -1.67 -17.38
CA PRO A 359 -23.08 -2.25 -18.47
C PRO A 359 -22.31 -2.09 -19.79
N ASP A 360 -22.47 -3.10 -20.64
CA ASP A 360 -21.86 -3.28 -21.98
C ASP A 360 -21.64 -1.97 -22.78
N PRO A 361 -20.41 -1.70 -23.29
CA PRO A 361 -20.09 -0.49 -24.06
C PRO A 361 -20.76 -0.42 -25.44
N SER A 362 -21.38 -1.50 -25.92
CA SER A 362 -22.28 -1.43 -27.10
C SER A 362 -23.59 -0.69 -26.81
N ASN A 363 -23.88 -0.46 -25.53
CA ASN A 363 -24.92 0.46 -25.08
C ASN A 363 -24.28 1.83 -24.81
N HIS A 364 -23.95 2.56 -25.88
CA HIS A 364 -23.59 3.98 -25.80
C HIS A 364 -24.80 4.82 -25.36
N GLN A 365 -25.09 4.77 -24.07
CA GLN A 365 -25.84 5.76 -23.30
C GLN A 365 -25.49 5.50 -21.83
N LEU A 366 -24.66 6.38 -21.26
CA LEU A 366 -24.39 6.44 -19.83
C LEU A 366 -25.74 6.42 -19.09
N PRO A 367 -25.98 5.52 -18.12
CA PRO A 367 -27.26 5.52 -17.43
C PRO A 367 -27.32 6.75 -16.53
N GLU A 368 -28.12 7.73 -16.93
CA GLU A 368 -28.92 8.54 -16.02
C GLU A 368 -29.73 7.57 -15.14
N ARG A 369 -29.19 7.09 -14.01
CA ARG A 369 -29.95 6.26 -13.08
C ARG A 369 -29.88 6.82 -11.65
N PRO A 370 -31.04 7.10 -11.03
CA PRO A 370 -31.16 7.48 -9.62
C PRO A 370 -30.62 6.41 -8.67
N LEU A 371 -30.38 6.81 -7.41
CA LEU A 371 -29.97 5.90 -6.33
C LEU A 371 -30.93 4.70 -6.20
N PRO A 372 -30.43 3.49 -5.83
CA PRO A 372 -31.25 2.28 -5.73
C PRO A 372 -32.39 2.38 -4.70
N VAL A 373 -32.21 3.22 -3.68
CA VAL A 373 -33.19 3.61 -2.67
C VAL A 373 -32.99 5.11 -2.40
N PRO A 374 -34.04 5.93 -2.33
CA PRO A 374 -33.89 7.36 -2.04
C PRO A 374 -33.30 7.56 -0.63
N PRO A 375 -32.29 8.42 -0.45
CA PRO A 375 -31.71 8.69 0.85
C PRO A 375 -32.71 9.40 1.77
N ARG A 376 -32.60 9.12 3.07
CA ARG A 376 -33.32 9.82 4.13
C ARG A 376 -32.58 11.04 4.65
N ALA A 377 -31.29 11.18 4.29
CA ALA A 377 -30.50 12.36 4.61
C ALA A 377 -29.48 12.73 3.52
N VAL A 378 -29.23 14.03 3.40
CA VAL A 378 -28.15 14.58 2.57
C VAL A 378 -27.22 15.42 3.45
N VAL A 379 -25.94 15.05 3.46
CA VAL A 379 -24.88 15.82 4.11
C VAL A 379 -24.11 16.57 3.04
N PHE A 380 -23.97 17.88 3.20
CA PHE A 380 -23.30 18.75 2.24
C PHE A 380 -21.97 19.25 2.81
N ASP A 381 -20.92 19.28 1.99
CA ASP A 381 -19.90 20.31 2.20
C ASP A 381 -20.48 21.71 1.92
N LEU A 382 -19.81 22.75 2.41
CA LEU A 382 -20.25 24.14 2.24
C LEU A 382 -19.56 24.82 1.05
N ASP A 383 -18.24 24.95 1.11
CA ASP A 383 -17.46 25.82 0.25
C ASP A 383 -17.17 25.08 -1.06
N GLY A 384 -17.69 25.56 -2.19
CA GLY A 384 -17.54 24.86 -3.49
C GLY A 384 -18.69 23.89 -3.82
N VAL A 385 -19.57 23.60 -2.86
CA VAL A 385 -20.81 22.83 -3.07
C VAL A 385 -22.05 23.71 -2.97
N LEU A 386 -22.27 24.35 -1.82
CA LEU A 386 -23.44 25.20 -1.55
C LEU A 386 -23.17 26.65 -1.90
N VAL A 387 -21.96 27.14 -1.61
CA VAL A 387 -21.57 28.54 -1.80
C VAL A 387 -20.33 28.68 -2.69
N ASP A 388 -20.33 29.68 -3.55
CA ASP A 388 -19.14 30.09 -4.30
C ASP A 388 -18.31 31.03 -3.43
N SER A 389 -17.25 30.49 -2.82
CA SER A 389 -16.36 31.21 -1.91
C SER A 389 -14.91 31.28 -2.39
N PHE A 390 -14.57 30.71 -3.56
CA PHE A 390 -13.18 30.60 -4.04
C PHE A 390 -12.50 31.96 -4.20
N GLY A 391 -13.20 32.94 -4.76
CA GLY A 391 -12.69 34.31 -4.88
C GLY A 391 -12.36 34.94 -3.53
N VAL A 392 -13.22 34.74 -2.53
CA VAL A 392 -13.01 35.24 -1.16
C VAL A 392 -11.88 34.48 -0.47
N MET A 393 -11.81 33.15 -0.62
CA MET A 393 -10.73 32.33 -0.07
C MET A 393 -9.38 32.75 -0.63
N ARG A 394 -9.28 33.00 -1.94
CA ARG A 394 -8.07 33.48 -2.61
C ARG A 394 -7.59 34.82 -2.07
N GLN A 395 -8.52 35.78 -1.93
CA GLN A 395 -8.21 37.11 -1.38
C GLN A 395 -7.78 37.02 0.09
N ALA A 396 -8.52 36.29 0.92
CA ALA A 396 -8.23 36.13 2.34
C ALA A 396 -6.90 35.40 2.58
N PHE A 397 -6.62 34.34 1.81
CA PHE A 397 -5.34 33.62 1.89
C PHE A 397 -4.18 34.51 1.46
N THR A 398 -4.35 35.26 0.36
CA THR A 398 -3.34 36.21 -0.12
C THR A 398 -3.05 37.31 0.91
N HIS A 399 -4.09 37.83 1.57
CA HIS A 399 -3.96 38.83 2.61
C HIS A 399 -3.23 38.26 3.84
N ALA A 400 -3.68 37.11 4.34
CA ALA A 400 -3.05 36.43 5.47
C ALA A 400 -1.57 36.10 5.22
N TYR A 401 -1.25 35.63 4.01
CA TYR A 401 0.12 35.33 3.61
C TYR A 401 1.00 36.59 3.63
N ARG A 402 0.51 37.71 3.06
CA ARG A 402 1.26 38.97 3.05
C ARG A 402 1.47 39.55 4.44
N GLU A 403 0.49 39.39 5.32
CA GLU A 403 0.55 39.91 6.70
C GLU A 403 1.52 39.10 7.57
N VAL A 404 1.53 37.77 7.44
CA VAL A 404 2.27 36.88 8.35
C VAL A 404 3.60 36.41 7.78
N VAL A 405 3.65 36.09 6.48
CA VAL A 405 4.84 35.56 5.80
C VAL A 405 5.66 36.68 5.15
N GLY A 406 5.01 37.73 4.64
CA GLY A 406 5.67 38.89 4.05
C GLY A 406 5.77 38.85 2.52
N SER A 407 6.90 39.27 1.96
CA SER A 407 7.09 39.38 0.50
C SER A 407 7.28 38.01 -0.17
N GLY A 408 6.43 37.68 -1.11
CA GLY A 408 6.46 36.43 -1.89
C GLY A 408 5.16 36.22 -2.65
N GLU A 409 5.13 35.24 -3.56
CA GLU A 409 3.89 34.82 -4.22
C GLU A 409 3.15 33.82 -3.33
N PRO A 410 1.91 34.13 -2.88
CA PRO A 410 1.14 33.21 -2.05
C PRO A 410 0.83 31.90 -2.80
N PRO A 411 1.14 30.72 -2.25
CA PRO A 411 0.97 29.44 -2.92
C PRO A 411 -0.50 28.96 -2.91
N PHE A 412 -1.42 29.78 -3.43
CA PHE A 412 -2.86 29.49 -3.40
C PHE A 412 -3.22 28.21 -4.18
N ALA A 413 -2.50 27.92 -5.27
CA ALA A 413 -2.73 26.70 -6.05
C ALA A 413 -2.48 25.42 -5.23
N GLU A 414 -1.52 25.44 -4.30
CA GLU A 414 -1.27 24.34 -3.38
C GLU A 414 -2.31 24.31 -2.25
N TYR A 415 -2.66 25.47 -1.69
CA TYR A 415 -3.77 25.58 -0.73
C TYR A 415 -5.07 24.98 -1.29
N ASN A 416 -5.38 25.23 -2.57
CA ASN A 416 -6.57 24.72 -3.24
C ASN A 416 -6.62 23.18 -3.28
N ARG A 417 -5.48 22.49 -3.34
CA ARG A 417 -5.39 21.02 -3.33
C ARG A 417 -5.72 20.39 -1.98
N HIS A 418 -5.80 21.21 -0.93
CA HIS A 418 -6.06 20.78 0.44
C HIS A 418 -7.42 21.23 0.98
N LEU A 419 -8.26 21.82 0.12
CA LEU A 419 -9.63 22.21 0.48
C LEU A 419 -10.44 21.03 1.01
N GLY A 420 -11.46 21.37 1.80
CA GLY A 420 -12.23 20.42 2.61
C GLY A 420 -11.62 20.11 3.98
N ARG A 421 -10.32 20.38 4.21
CA ARG A 421 -9.66 20.24 5.52
C ARG A 421 -9.87 21.49 6.40
N TYR A 422 -9.56 21.36 7.69
CA TYR A 422 -9.52 22.50 8.61
C TYR A 422 -8.31 23.40 8.31
N PHE A 423 -8.49 24.73 8.33
CA PHE A 423 -7.46 25.68 7.89
C PHE A 423 -6.10 25.51 8.61
N PRO A 424 -6.03 25.36 9.95
CA PRO A 424 -4.78 25.05 10.66
C PRO A 424 -4.09 23.77 10.20
N ASP A 425 -4.85 22.76 9.79
CA ASP A 425 -4.29 21.51 9.27
C ASP A 425 -3.67 21.72 7.89
N ILE A 426 -4.30 22.53 7.04
CA ILE A 426 -3.74 22.92 5.74
C ILE A 426 -2.42 23.67 5.94
N MET A 427 -2.36 24.63 6.86
CA MET A 427 -1.12 25.38 7.14
C MET A 427 0.00 24.43 7.58
N ARG A 428 -0.31 23.47 8.45
CA ARG A 428 0.65 22.45 8.90
C ARG A 428 1.17 21.57 7.76
N ILE A 429 0.29 21.14 6.85
CA ILE A 429 0.65 20.33 5.68
C ILE A 429 1.57 21.11 4.74
N MET A 430 1.25 22.39 4.49
CA MET A 430 2.02 23.27 3.60
C MET A 430 3.30 23.83 4.24
N GLY A 431 3.53 23.58 5.54
CA GLY A 431 4.65 24.18 6.29
C GLY A 431 4.52 25.70 6.46
N LEU A 432 3.29 26.24 6.43
CA LEU A 432 3.00 27.66 6.61
C LEU A 432 2.68 28.00 8.08
N PRO A 433 2.90 29.26 8.51
CA PRO A 433 2.65 29.68 9.90
C PRO A 433 1.16 29.54 10.30
N PRO A 434 0.84 28.90 11.43
CA PRO A 434 -0.54 28.80 11.92
C PRO A 434 -1.16 30.17 12.25
N GLU A 435 -0.35 31.18 12.52
CA GLU A 435 -0.76 32.57 12.77
C GLU A 435 -1.47 33.19 11.57
N MET A 436 -1.41 32.58 10.38
CA MET A 436 -2.21 32.95 9.21
C MET A 436 -3.73 32.76 9.41
N GLU A 437 -4.15 31.95 10.39
CA GLU A 437 -5.58 31.68 10.62
C GLU A 437 -6.35 32.95 11.00
N GLU A 438 -5.85 33.74 11.95
CA GLU A 438 -6.52 34.96 12.40
C GLU A 438 -6.74 35.98 11.26
N PRO A 439 -5.73 36.41 10.48
CA PRO A 439 -5.92 37.33 9.37
C PRO A 439 -6.75 36.73 8.23
N PHE A 440 -6.66 35.42 7.99
CA PHE A 440 -7.53 34.74 7.02
C PHE A 440 -8.99 34.81 7.46
N VAL A 441 -9.27 34.50 8.72
CA VAL A 441 -10.62 34.54 9.31
C VAL A 441 -11.16 35.96 9.28
N ARG A 442 -10.37 36.96 9.68
CA ARG A 442 -10.74 38.38 9.68
C ARG A 442 -11.10 38.86 8.27
N GLU A 443 -10.23 38.62 7.30
CA GLU A 443 -10.41 39.10 5.93
C GLU A 443 -11.56 38.38 5.20
N SER A 444 -11.66 37.06 5.35
CA SER A 444 -12.80 36.30 4.79
C SER A 444 -14.14 36.68 5.41
N THR A 445 -14.16 37.14 6.67
CA THR A 445 -15.38 37.67 7.31
C THR A 445 -15.74 39.04 6.72
N ARG A 446 -14.74 39.92 6.53
CA ARG A 446 -14.94 41.24 5.90
C ARG A 446 -15.48 41.12 4.48
N LEU A 447 -15.04 40.10 3.75
CA LEU A 447 -15.41 39.84 2.36
C LEU A 447 -16.65 38.94 2.21
N ALA A 448 -17.32 38.56 3.29
CA ALA A 448 -18.44 37.61 3.26
C ALA A 448 -19.64 38.08 2.41
N ASP A 449 -19.75 39.37 2.05
CA ASP A 449 -20.77 39.91 1.14
C ASP A 449 -20.59 39.45 -0.32
N GLN A 450 -19.39 39.00 -0.67
CA GLN A 450 -19.06 38.57 -2.02
C GLN A 450 -19.36 37.08 -2.25
N VAL A 451 -19.69 36.34 -1.19
CA VAL A 451 -20.04 34.92 -1.28
C VAL A 451 -21.51 34.80 -1.66
N THR A 452 -21.79 34.02 -2.69
CA THR A 452 -23.15 33.75 -3.17
C THR A 452 -23.46 32.26 -3.12
N LEU A 453 -24.75 31.88 -3.06
CA LEU A 453 -25.16 30.50 -3.29
C LEU A 453 -24.92 30.13 -4.76
N PHE A 454 -24.54 28.88 -5.02
CA PHE A 454 -24.53 28.39 -6.40
C PHE A 454 -25.97 28.36 -6.97
N PRO A 455 -26.15 28.63 -8.28
CA PRO A 455 -27.46 28.58 -8.91
C PRO A 455 -28.17 27.23 -8.69
N GLY A 456 -29.39 27.27 -8.14
CA GLY A 456 -30.21 26.09 -7.86
C GLY A 456 -30.04 25.46 -6.48
N VAL A 457 -29.10 25.92 -5.64
CA VAL A 457 -28.91 25.39 -4.29
C VAL A 457 -30.11 25.67 -3.38
N GLU A 458 -30.64 26.90 -3.38
CA GLU A 458 -31.79 27.23 -2.53
C GLU A 458 -33.02 26.38 -2.88
N GLU A 459 -33.30 26.21 -4.17
CA GLU A 459 -34.40 25.40 -4.68
C GLU A 459 -34.23 23.93 -4.28
N LEU A 460 -33.04 23.36 -4.46
CA LEU A 460 -32.71 22.00 -4.02
C LEU A 460 -32.98 21.80 -2.52
N LEU A 461 -32.51 22.72 -1.68
CA LEU A 461 -32.69 22.62 -0.23
C LEU A 461 -34.17 22.68 0.18
N ARG A 462 -34.97 23.54 -0.47
CA ARG A 462 -36.42 23.60 -0.27
C ARG A 462 -37.09 22.28 -0.65
N GLN A 463 -36.74 21.70 -1.80
CA GLN A 463 -37.28 20.42 -2.26
C GLN A 463 -36.94 19.25 -1.32
N LEU A 464 -35.71 19.19 -0.81
CA LEU A 464 -35.31 18.18 0.18
C LEU A 464 -36.14 18.28 1.45
N ARG A 465 -36.35 19.51 1.95
CA ARG A 465 -37.16 19.78 3.14
C ARG A 465 -38.63 19.41 2.95
N GLU A 466 -39.22 19.78 1.81
CA GLU A 466 -40.61 19.44 1.46
C GLU A 466 -40.84 17.92 1.42
N ARG A 467 -39.83 17.17 0.99
CA ARG A 467 -39.84 15.70 0.95
C ARG A 467 -39.42 15.03 2.27
N GLY A 468 -39.16 15.81 3.32
CA GLY A 468 -38.83 15.31 4.65
C GLY A 468 -37.46 14.63 4.73
N ILE A 469 -36.54 14.95 3.82
CA ILE A 469 -35.17 14.45 3.84
C ILE A 469 -34.34 15.33 4.77
N GLY A 470 -33.68 14.71 5.75
CA GLY A 470 -32.85 15.44 6.70
C GLY A 470 -31.62 16.05 6.03
N THR A 471 -31.26 17.27 6.38
CA THR A 471 -30.11 17.96 5.77
C THR A 471 -29.12 18.43 6.82
N ALA A 472 -27.84 18.21 6.54
CA ALA A 472 -26.77 18.73 7.37
C ALA A 472 -25.62 19.30 6.54
N VAL A 473 -24.90 20.25 7.13
CA VAL A 473 -23.62 20.75 6.60
C VAL A 473 -22.46 20.16 7.40
N ALA A 474 -21.45 19.66 6.71
CA ALA A 474 -20.21 19.12 7.26
C ALA A 474 -19.00 19.77 6.57
N THR A 475 -18.50 20.87 7.14
CA THR A 475 -17.54 21.76 6.47
C THR A 475 -16.14 21.79 7.10
N GLY A 476 -15.13 22.06 6.27
CA GLY A 476 -13.77 22.43 6.69
C GLY A 476 -13.70 23.75 7.48
N LYS A 477 -14.78 24.55 7.48
CA LYS A 477 -14.89 25.83 8.19
C LYS A 477 -15.23 25.64 9.67
N ALA A 478 -14.89 26.62 10.51
CA ALA A 478 -15.39 26.66 11.88
C ALA A 478 -16.93 26.81 11.91
N GLY A 479 -17.60 26.09 12.81
CA GLY A 479 -19.05 25.92 12.79
C GLY A 479 -19.81 27.23 12.95
N TRP A 480 -19.34 28.12 13.84
CA TRP A 480 -19.96 29.43 14.04
C TRP A 480 -19.87 30.31 12.79
N ARG A 481 -18.79 30.20 12.01
CA ARG A 481 -18.62 30.94 10.74
C ARG A 481 -19.53 30.38 9.66
N ALA A 482 -19.68 29.05 9.58
CA ALA A 482 -20.57 28.40 8.65
C ALA A 482 -22.03 28.82 8.89
N ARG A 483 -22.47 28.78 10.15
CA ARG A 483 -23.82 29.21 10.55
C ARG A 483 -24.07 30.70 10.27
N THR A 484 -23.09 31.55 10.57
CA THR A 484 -23.19 33.00 10.29
C THR A 484 -23.34 33.28 8.79
N LEU A 485 -22.56 32.62 7.95
CA LEU A 485 -22.63 32.76 6.49
C LEU A 485 -23.99 32.27 5.96
N LEU A 486 -24.43 31.08 6.34
CA LEU A 486 -25.72 30.52 5.91
C LEU A 486 -26.91 31.37 6.38
N ALA A 487 -26.83 31.96 7.58
CA ALA A 487 -27.86 32.88 8.07
C ALA A 487 -27.95 34.13 7.21
N ARG A 488 -26.79 34.68 6.83
CA ARG A 488 -26.70 35.85 5.95
C ARG A 488 -27.25 35.58 4.56
N LEU A 489 -27.01 34.38 4.04
CA LEU A 489 -27.53 33.92 2.75
C LEU A 489 -29.01 33.51 2.81
N GLY A 490 -29.65 33.56 3.99
CA GLY A 490 -31.08 33.29 4.15
C GLY A 490 -31.47 31.82 4.01
N VAL A 491 -30.53 30.88 4.22
CA VAL A 491 -30.76 29.43 4.05
C VAL A 491 -30.41 28.59 5.26
N LEU A 492 -29.97 29.20 6.37
CA LEU A 492 -29.60 28.46 7.59
C LEU A 492 -30.76 27.61 8.13
N ASP A 493 -31.98 28.13 8.04
CA ASP A 493 -33.20 27.48 8.51
C ASP A 493 -33.66 26.32 7.62
N LEU A 494 -33.00 26.09 6.47
CA LEU A 494 -33.21 24.92 5.62
C LEU A 494 -32.38 23.71 6.06
N PHE A 495 -31.41 23.89 6.97
CA PHE A 495 -30.58 22.81 7.50
C PHE A 495 -31.01 22.40 8.91
N ASP A 496 -31.11 21.10 9.16
CA ASP A 496 -31.35 20.57 10.51
C ASP A 496 -30.11 20.78 11.39
N HIS A 497 -28.92 20.58 10.81
CA HIS A 497 -27.65 20.71 11.51
C HIS A 497 -26.55 21.33 10.64
N VAL A 498 -25.71 22.17 11.24
CA VAL A 498 -24.51 22.72 10.59
C VAL A 498 -23.33 22.47 11.51
N ILE A 499 -22.36 21.69 11.04
CA ILE A 499 -21.24 21.18 11.83
C ILE A 499 -19.94 21.70 11.21
N GLY A 500 -19.10 22.30 12.06
CA GLY A 500 -17.76 22.74 11.69
C GLY A 500 -16.68 21.74 12.04
N SER A 501 -15.51 21.89 11.43
CA SER A 501 -14.34 21.05 11.73
C SER A 501 -13.76 21.26 13.13
N ASP A 502 -14.05 22.40 13.77
CA ASP A 502 -13.74 22.71 15.18
C ASP A 502 -14.64 21.97 16.20
N GLU A 503 -15.71 21.33 15.73
CA GLU A 503 -16.71 20.66 16.57
C GLU A 503 -16.54 19.13 16.60
N VAL A 504 -15.48 18.61 15.97
CA VAL A 504 -15.17 17.18 15.91
C VAL A 504 -13.70 16.89 16.23
N PRO A 505 -13.36 15.69 16.73
CA PRO A 505 -11.98 15.35 17.09
C PRO A 505 -11.01 15.35 15.90
N ARG A 506 -11.50 15.00 14.71
CA ARG A 506 -10.71 14.91 13.48
C ARG A 506 -11.50 15.48 12.31
N ALA A 507 -10.96 16.50 11.66
CA ALA A 507 -11.54 17.07 10.45
C ALA A 507 -11.41 16.12 9.24
N LYS A 508 -12.12 16.43 8.14
CA LYS A 508 -11.99 15.71 6.87
C LYS A 508 -10.50 15.67 6.45
N PRO A 509 -10.01 14.54 5.91
CA PRO A 509 -10.74 13.40 5.35
C PRO A 509 -11.20 12.35 6.38
N ALA A 510 -11.01 12.56 7.69
CA ALA A 510 -11.55 11.64 8.68
C ALA A 510 -13.10 11.67 8.64
N PRO A 511 -13.76 10.54 8.93
CA PRO A 511 -15.22 10.44 8.79
C PRO A 511 -15.99 11.09 9.95
N ASP A 512 -15.30 11.58 10.99
CA ASP A 512 -15.89 11.99 12.26
C ASP A 512 -17.00 13.05 12.10
N ILE A 513 -16.84 14.00 11.16
CA ILE A 513 -17.84 15.04 10.89
C ILE A 513 -19.10 14.50 10.20
N VAL A 514 -18.95 13.54 9.30
CA VAL A 514 -20.08 12.87 8.62
C VAL A 514 -20.80 11.95 9.60
N LEU A 515 -20.05 11.17 10.39
CA LEU A 515 -20.61 10.32 11.45
C LEU A 515 -21.36 11.13 12.51
N ARG A 516 -20.89 12.34 12.82
CA ARG A 516 -21.59 13.28 13.71
C ARG A 516 -22.91 13.75 13.09
N ALA A 517 -22.92 14.09 11.80
CA ALA A 517 -24.13 14.47 11.07
C ALA A 517 -25.18 13.34 11.08
N LEU A 518 -24.78 12.11 10.75
CA LEU A 518 -25.68 10.94 10.76
C LEU A 518 -26.32 10.72 12.13
N ARG A 519 -25.52 10.85 13.21
CA ARG A 519 -26.02 10.68 14.59
C ARG A 519 -27.05 11.74 14.96
N LEU A 520 -26.83 12.99 14.54
CA LEU A 520 -27.75 14.09 14.83
C LEU A 520 -29.06 13.95 14.03
N LEU A 521 -28.96 13.53 12.77
CA LEU A 521 -30.10 13.27 11.88
C LEU A 521 -30.85 11.97 12.21
N GLY A 522 -30.26 11.08 13.01
CA GLY A 522 -30.89 9.82 13.42
C GLY A 522 -31.01 8.79 12.28
N VAL A 523 -30.07 8.78 11.33
CA VAL A 523 -30.07 7.89 10.16
C VAL A 523 -28.83 6.97 10.13
N GLY A 524 -28.96 5.80 9.51
CA GLY A 524 -27.83 4.91 9.26
C GLY A 524 -26.99 5.33 8.05
N PRO A 525 -25.73 4.87 7.93
CA PRO A 525 -24.86 5.21 6.79
C PRO A 525 -25.43 4.85 5.42
N GLY A 526 -26.09 3.69 5.30
CA GLY A 526 -26.73 3.26 4.04
C GLY A 526 -28.00 4.03 3.65
N GLU A 527 -28.46 4.97 4.49
CA GLU A 527 -29.64 5.81 4.26
C GLU A 527 -29.27 7.27 3.95
N ALA A 528 -27.98 7.58 3.80
CA ALA A 528 -27.49 8.95 3.63
C ALA A 528 -26.48 9.06 2.50
N VAL A 529 -26.37 10.27 1.96
CA VAL A 529 -25.34 10.64 0.98
C VAL A 529 -24.53 11.83 1.50
N MET A 530 -23.26 11.89 1.12
CA MET A 530 -22.38 13.04 1.33
C MET A 530 -22.05 13.66 -0.02
N VAL A 531 -22.28 14.96 -0.17
CA VAL A 531 -22.02 15.74 -1.39
C VAL A 531 -20.83 16.65 -1.14
N GLY A 532 -19.78 16.53 -1.96
CA GLY A 532 -18.52 17.25 -1.79
C GLY A 532 -17.85 17.61 -3.11
N ASP A 533 -17.01 18.63 -3.08
CA ASP A 533 -16.25 19.15 -4.22
C ASP A 533 -14.73 18.89 -4.10
N ALA A 534 -14.30 18.28 -2.99
CA ALA A 534 -12.92 17.89 -2.75
C ALA A 534 -12.75 16.38 -2.52
N VAL A 535 -11.56 15.85 -2.86
CA VAL A 535 -11.19 14.44 -2.61
C VAL A 535 -11.32 14.08 -1.12
N THR A 536 -11.13 15.04 -0.22
CA THR A 536 -11.31 14.83 1.23
C THR A 536 -12.75 14.57 1.63
N ASP A 537 -13.72 15.09 0.89
CA ASP A 537 -15.14 14.83 1.14
C ASP A 537 -15.51 13.41 0.76
N LEU A 538 -15.03 12.96 -0.41
CA LEU A 538 -15.24 11.58 -0.87
C LEU A 538 -14.56 10.58 0.09
N ALA A 539 -13.37 10.91 0.60
CA ALA A 539 -12.70 10.11 1.60
C ALA A 539 -13.47 10.06 2.94
N ALA A 540 -14.01 11.19 3.40
CA ALA A 540 -14.83 11.26 4.61
C ALA A 540 -16.16 10.49 4.45
N ALA A 541 -16.79 10.60 3.28
CA ALA A 541 -18.00 9.87 2.91
C ALA A 541 -17.78 8.36 3.00
N ARG A 542 -16.74 7.85 2.33
CA ARG A 542 -16.36 6.43 2.36
C ARG A 542 -16.01 5.94 3.75
N GLY A 543 -15.23 6.71 4.49
CA GLY A 543 -14.87 6.38 5.87
C GLY A 543 -16.09 6.30 6.79
N ALA A 544 -17.17 7.02 6.47
CA ALA A 544 -18.43 7.01 7.21
C ALA A 544 -19.41 5.94 6.70
N GLY A 545 -19.13 5.31 5.55
CA GLY A 545 -20.00 4.30 4.92
C GLY A 545 -21.25 4.88 4.24
N VAL A 546 -21.21 6.17 3.85
CA VAL A 546 -22.30 6.83 3.10
C VAL A 546 -21.94 6.91 1.62
N THR A 547 -22.95 7.04 0.76
CA THR A 547 -22.73 7.26 -0.69
C THR A 547 -21.99 8.58 -0.91
N ALA A 548 -20.88 8.53 -1.63
CA ALA A 548 -20.02 9.67 -1.93
C ALA A 548 -20.42 10.29 -3.28
N VAL A 549 -20.91 11.52 -3.24
CA VAL A 549 -21.37 12.27 -4.42
C VAL A 549 -20.39 13.42 -4.70
N ALA A 550 -19.81 13.43 -5.91
CA ALA A 550 -18.93 14.51 -6.36
C ALA A 550 -19.73 15.63 -7.06
N ALA A 551 -19.61 16.85 -6.54
CA ALA A 551 -20.12 18.07 -7.14
C ALA A 551 -19.10 18.66 -8.13
N LEU A 552 -19.48 18.83 -9.39
CA LEU A 552 -18.60 19.25 -10.48
C LEU A 552 -18.90 20.66 -11.02
N TRP A 553 -19.63 21.50 -10.26
CA TRP A 553 -20.02 22.86 -10.68
C TRP A 553 -19.20 24.02 -10.09
N GLY A 554 -18.30 23.75 -9.13
CA GLY A 554 -17.39 24.74 -8.54
C GLY A 554 -16.01 24.80 -9.22
N GLU A 555 -15.07 25.58 -8.66
CA GLU A 555 -13.65 25.54 -9.06
C GLU A 555 -12.97 24.26 -8.49
N THR A 556 -13.29 23.12 -9.09
CA THR A 556 -12.81 21.80 -8.64
C THR A 556 -11.74 21.21 -9.57
N ASP A 557 -10.90 20.33 -9.02
CA ASP A 557 -10.04 19.46 -9.83
C ASP A 557 -10.86 18.23 -10.26
N GLU A 558 -11.63 18.38 -11.36
CA GLU A 558 -12.51 17.32 -11.87
C GLU A 558 -11.74 16.01 -12.13
N ALA A 559 -10.50 16.09 -12.63
CA ALA A 559 -9.68 14.91 -12.85
C ALA A 559 -9.34 14.19 -11.55
N ALA A 560 -8.96 14.92 -10.50
CA ALA A 560 -8.68 14.35 -9.18
C ALA A 560 -9.93 13.80 -8.49
N LEU A 561 -11.08 14.48 -8.62
CA LEU A 561 -12.36 14.01 -8.10
C LEU A 561 -12.81 12.71 -8.77
N LEU A 562 -12.75 12.63 -10.11
CA LEU A 562 -13.11 11.44 -10.85
C LEU A 562 -12.14 10.28 -10.58
N ALA A 563 -10.84 10.57 -10.49
CA ALA A 563 -9.82 9.58 -10.11
C ALA A 563 -10.00 9.07 -8.67
N ALA A 564 -10.67 9.84 -7.82
CA ALA A 564 -11.04 9.40 -6.50
C ALA A 564 -12.25 8.44 -6.51
N GLU A 565 -12.89 8.15 -7.66
CA GLU A 565 -13.99 7.17 -7.84
C GLU A 565 -15.26 7.44 -7.01
N PRO A 566 -15.94 8.59 -7.18
CA PRO A 566 -17.19 8.87 -6.48
C PRO A 566 -18.30 7.90 -6.91
N ASP A 567 -19.24 7.61 -6.00
CA ASP A 567 -20.38 6.73 -6.30
C ASP A 567 -21.36 7.40 -7.28
N LEU A 568 -21.45 8.73 -7.23
CA LEU A 568 -22.22 9.56 -8.18
C LEU A 568 -21.49 10.87 -8.49
N THR A 569 -21.71 11.39 -9.70
CA THR A 569 -21.24 12.72 -10.11
C THR A 569 -22.42 13.57 -10.53
N VAL A 570 -22.45 14.82 -10.08
CA VAL A 570 -23.48 15.80 -10.45
C VAL A 570 -22.81 17.08 -10.91
N ARG A 571 -23.25 17.61 -12.05
CA ARG A 571 -22.69 18.82 -12.70
C ARG A 571 -23.50 20.07 -12.41
N LYS A 572 -24.69 19.95 -11.82
CA LYS A 572 -25.50 21.07 -11.29
C LYS A 572 -26.30 20.62 -10.07
N PRO A 573 -26.65 21.52 -9.13
CA PRO A 573 -27.50 21.18 -7.98
C PRO A 573 -28.84 20.51 -8.35
N ALA A 574 -29.43 20.87 -9.49
CA ALA A 574 -30.68 20.26 -9.97
C ALA A 574 -30.56 18.75 -10.30
N GLU A 575 -29.38 18.29 -10.74
CA GLU A 575 -29.15 16.86 -11.02
C GLU A 575 -29.11 16.04 -9.73
N LEU A 576 -28.73 16.68 -8.61
CA LEU A 576 -28.77 16.05 -7.30
C LEU A 576 -30.21 15.79 -6.87
N SER A 577 -31.13 16.76 -7.05
CA SER A 577 -32.56 16.55 -6.76
C SER A 577 -33.16 15.40 -7.57
N GLU A 578 -32.79 15.24 -8.85
CA GLU A 578 -33.27 14.14 -9.69
C GLU A 578 -32.71 12.77 -9.24
N SER A 579 -31.51 12.77 -8.64
CA SER A 579 -30.81 11.55 -8.22
C SER A 579 -31.19 11.07 -6.82
N VAL A 580 -31.56 12.00 -5.92
CA VAL A 580 -31.86 11.72 -4.50
C VAL A 580 -33.35 11.74 -4.17
N LEU A 581 -34.20 12.22 -5.08
CA LEU A 581 -35.63 12.29 -4.85
C LEU A 581 -36.34 11.19 -5.66
N PRO A 582 -37.29 10.44 -5.06
CA PRO A 582 -38.05 9.43 -5.80
C PRO A 582 -38.88 10.08 -6.91
N SER A 583 -38.96 9.44 -8.09
CA SER A 583 -39.84 9.90 -9.17
C SER A 583 -41.31 9.86 -8.70
N ASP A 584 -42.10 10.90 -8.97
CA ASP A 584 -43.52 11.02 -8.59
C ASP A 584 -44.45 9.93 -9.20
N ALA A 585 -43.90 8.95 -9.93
CA ALA A 585 -44.64 7.85 -10.54
C ALA A 585 -45.12 6.75 -9.58
N VAL A 586 -44.82 6.82 -8.27
CA VAL A 586 -45.16 5.78 -7.28
C VAL A 586 -46.27 6.19 -6.29
N LEU A 587 -46.86 7.38 -6.44
CA LEU A 587 -48.03 7.80 -5.64
C LEU A 587 -49.26 8.07 -6.53
N ARG A 588 -49.82 7.01 -7.10
CA ARG A 588 -51.25 6.93 -7.47
C ARG A 588 -51.81 5.55 -7.23
#